data_AF-A0A524C357-F1
#
_entry.id   AF-A0A524C357-F1
#
_cell.length_a   1.000
_cell.length_b   1.000
_cell.length_c   1.000
_cell.angle_alpha   90.00
_cell.angle_beta   90.00
_cell.angle_gamma   90.00
#
_symmetry.space_group_name_H-M   'P 1'
#
loop_
_entity.id
_entity.type
_entity.pdbx_description
1 polymer ?
#
loop_
_entity_poly.entity_id
_entity_poly.type
_entity_poly.pdbx_seq_one_letter_code
_entity_poly.pdbx_strand_id
1 'polypeptide(L)'
;MTKKRRDRAKEIAKEYGYLPYMIERYLSLWGEEDTLRFIAACDEPLKTAIRLNTLKSSPDETLSRLRDKGVELSEIPWLETG
;
A
#
# COMPACT_ATOMS: atom_id res chain seq x y z
N MET A 1 -14.77 -19.69 -16.12
CA MET A 1 -14.65 -18.22 -16.02
C MET A 1 -15.90 -17.59 -16.62
N THR A 2 -16.60 -16.72 -15.89
CA THR A 2 -17.92 -16.20 -16.32
C THR A 2 -17.77 -14.97 -17.21
N LYS A 3 -18.50 -14.91 -18.34
CA LYS A 3 -18.50 -13.76 -19.27
C LYS A 3 -18.71 -12.42 -18.56
N LYS A 4 -19.62 -12.41 -17.57
CA LYS A 4 -19.92 -11.27 -16.69
C LYS A 4 -18.68 -10.66 -16.02
N ARG A 5 -17.74 -11.48 -15.53
CA ARG A 5 -16.53 -10.98 -14.84
C ARG A 5 -15.58 -10.27 -15.80
N ARG A 6 -15.43 -10.78 -17.02
CA ARG A 6 -14.59 -10.14 -18.05
C ARG A 6 -15.13 -8.78 -18.47
N ASP A 7 -16.45 -8.68 -18.61
CA ASP A 7 -17.08 -7.42 -18.99
C ASP A 7 -16.92 -6.39 -17.86
N ARG A 8 -17.16 -6.80 -16.60
CA ARG A 8 -16.91 -5.94 -15.44
C ARG A 8 -15.44 -5.54 -15.29
N ALA A 9 -14.52 -6.45 -15.54
CA ALA A 9 -13.08 -6.17 -15.50
C ALA A 9 -12.68 -5.11 -16.52
N LYS A 10 -13.28 -5.11 -17.72
CA LYS A 10 -13.03 -4.09 -18.75
C LYS A 10 -13.56 -2.72 -18.35
N GLU A 11 -14.71 -2.66 -17.69
CA GLU A 11 -15.28 -1.40 -17.18
C GLU A 11 -14.34 -0.75 -16.16
N ILE A 12 -13.98 -1.49 -15.10
CA ILE A 12 -13.08 -1.02 -14.04
C ILE A 12 -11.69 -0.67 -14.63
N ALA A 13 -11.17 -1.50 -15.52
CA ALA A 13 -9.89 -1.25 -16.18
C ALA A 13 -9.88 0.08 -16.97
N LYS A 14 -10.98 0.41 -17.64
CA LYS A 14 -11.12 1.67 -18.38
C LYS A 14 -11.23 2.88 -17.44
N GLU A 15 -11.96 2.73 -16.34
CA GLU A 15 -12.19 3.78 -15.35
C GLU A 15 -10.90 4.16 -14.61
N TYR A 16 -10.14 3.16 -14.14
CA TYR A 16 -8.95 3.35 -13.31
C TYR A 16 -7.63 3.25 -14.08
N GLY A 17 -7.65 3.04 -15.40
CA GLY A 17 -6.44 3.02 -16.24
C GLY A 17 -5.58 1.75 -16.13
N TYR A 18 -6.20 0.60 -15.86
CA TYR A 18 -5.52 -0.69 -15.76
C TYR A 18 -5.70 -1.57 -17.00
N LEU A 19 -4.94 -2.66 -17.09
CA LEU A 19 -5.15 -3.69 -18.11
C LEU A 19 -6.29 -4.63 -17.68
N PRO A 20 -7.28 -4.93 -18.56
CA PRO A 20 -8.44 -5.75 -18.20
C PRO A 20 -8.11 -7.12 -17.59
N TYR A 21 -7.04 -7.78 -18.05
CA TYR A 21 -6.65 -9.08 -17.50
C TYR A 21 -6.17 -8.98 -16.04
N MET A 22 -5.57 -7.85 -15.63
CA MET A 22 -5.12 -7.66 -14.25
C MET A 22 -6.33 -7.54 -13.32
N ILE A 23 -7.29 -6.71 -13.70
CA ILE A 23 -8.54 -6.55 -12.96
C ILE A 23 -9.30 -7.88 -12.89
N GLU A 24 -9.37 -8.64 -13.99
CA GLU A 24 -10.02 -9.94 -13.97
C GLU A 24 -9.36 -10.91 -12.97
N ARG A 25 -8.02 -10.88 -12.84
CA ARG A 25 -7.29 -11.68 -11.86
C ARG A 25 -7.60 -11.23 -10.43
N TYR A 26 -7.58 -9.93 -10.14
CA TYR A 26 -7.92 -9.41 -8.82
C TYR A 26 -9.36 -9.73 -8.42
N LEU A 27 -10.32 -9.54 -9.33
CA LEU A 27 -11.71 -9.94 -9.13
C LEU A 27 -11.86 -11.44 -8.84
N SER A 28 -10.99 -12.27 -9.41
CA SER A 28 -11.00 -13.72 -9.14
C SER A 28 -10.33 -14.11 -7.83
N LEU A 29 -9.38 -13.32 -7.33
CA LEU A 29 -8.64 -13.59 -6.10
C LEU A 29 -9.38 -13.06 -4.87
N TRP A 30 -9.93 -11.86 -4.97
CA TRP A 30 -10.41 -11.09 -3.82
C TRP A 30 -11.89 -10.68 -3.94
N GLY A 31 -12.50 -10.81 -5.13
CA GLY A 31 -13.85 -10.29 -5.37
C GLY A 31 -13.85 -8.80 -5.68
N GLU A 32 -15.04 -8.24 -5.96
CA GLU A 32 -15.16 -6.87 -6.48
C GLU A 32 -14.85 -5.79 -5.45
N GLU A 33 -15.40 -5.92 -4.24
CA GLU A 33 -15.20 -4.93 -3.17
C GLU A 33 -13.72 -4.76 -2.81
N ASP A 34 -13.01 -5.86 -2.55
CA ASP A 34 -11.58 -5.82 -2.24
C ASP A 34 -10.71 -5.37 -3.41
N THR A 35 -11.09 -5.72 -4.64
CA THR A 35 -10.38 -5.25 -5.84
C THR A 35 -10.47 -3.73 -5.96
N LEU A 36 -11.66 -3.16 -5.75
CA LEU A 36 -11.86 -1.71 -5.80
C LEU A 36 -11.10 -1.02 -4.65
N ARG A 37 -11.12 -1.57 -3.44
CA ARG A 37 -10.31 -1.06 -2.31
C ARG A 37 -8.81 -1.04 -2.66
N PHE A 38 -8.31 -2.13 -3.24
CA PHE A 38 -6.90 -2.26 -3.59
C PHE A 38 -6.47 -1.25 -4.66
N ILE A 39 -7.29 -1.09 -5.71
CA ILE A 39 -7.01 -0.12 -6.78
C ILE A 39 -7.01 1.30 -6.24
N ALA A 40 -8.02 1.67 -5.45
CA ALA A 40 -8.10 2.99 -4.82
C ALA A 40 -6.87 3.27 -3.93
N ALA A 41 -6.40 2.27 -3.17
CA ALA A 41 -5.20 2.42 -2.35
C ALA A 41 -3.91 2.55 -3.18
N CYS A 42 -3.86 2.00 -4.39
CA CYS A 42 -2.72 2.14 -5.29
C CYS A 42 -2.60 3.56 -5.89
N ASP A 43 -3.71 4.31 -5.94
CA ASP A 43 -3.73 5.71 -6.37
C ASP A 43 -3.33 6.68 -5.24
N GLU A 44 -3.23 6.21 -3.99
CA GLU A 44 -2.77 7.03 -2.87
C GLU A 44 -1.24 7.20 -2.88
N PRO A 45 -0.71 8.40 -2.54
CA PRO A 45 0.72 8.59 -2.34
C PRO A 45 1.28 7.65 -1.27
N LEU A 46 2.43 7.05 -1.57
CA LEU A 46 3.12 6.18 -0.60
C LEU A 46 3.51 6.98 0.65
N LYS A 47 3.19 6.42 1.81
CA LYS A 47 3.67 6.93 3.09
C LYS A 47 5.19 6.78 3.14
N THR A 48 5.88 7.86 3.47
CA THR A 48 7.34 7.82 3.66
C THR A 48 7.64 7.11 4.97
N ALA A 49 8.46 6.06 4.91
CA ALA A 49 8.91 5.31 6.07
C ALA A 49 10.44 5.18 6.06
N ILE A 50 11.04 5.10 7.24
CA ILE A 50 12.49 4.91 7.43
C ILE A 50 12.72 3.67 8.29
N ARG A 51 13.78 2.92 8.00
CA ARG A 51 14.23 1.83 8.87
C ARG A 51 15.41 2.30 9.72
N LEU A 52 15.26 2.24 11.04
CA LEU A 52 16.32 2.57 11.97
C LEU A 52 17.50 1.59 11.83
N ASN A 53 18.72 2.11 11.85
CA ASN A 53 19.93 1.28 11.71
C ASN A 53 20.51 0.93 13.08
N THR A 54 20.08 -0.22 13.60
CA THR A 54 20.47 -0.74 14.92
C THR A 54 21.96 -1.10 15.05
N LEU A 55 22.71 -1.20 13.94
CA LEU A 55 24.16 -1.40 13.97
C LEU A 55 24.93 -0.11 14.30
N LYS A 56 24.31 1.06 14.12
CA LYS A 56 24.95 2.38 14.31
C LYS A 56 24.49 3.10 15.58
N SER A 57 23.24 2.92 16.00
CA SER A 57 22.64 3.58 17.16
C SER A 57 21.39 2.82 17.59
N SER A 58 20.95 2.99 18.84
CA SER A 58 19.69 2.41 19.29
C SER A 58 18.48 3.14 18.69
N PRO A 59 17.32 2.47 18.58
CA PRO A 59 16.07 3.13 18.15
C PRO A 59 15.75 4.37 18.98
N ASP A 60 15.83 4.28 20.31
CA ASP A 60 15.50 5.39 21.22
C ASP A 60 16.40 6.61 21.00
N GLU A 61 17.70 6.40 20.82
CA GLU A 61 18.64 7.48 20.57
C GLU A 61 18.37 8.16 19.23
N THR A 62 18.06 7.37 18.20
CA THR A 62 17.73 7.91 16.87
C THR A 62 16.40 8.68 16.89
N LEU A 63 15.37 8.13 17.53
CA LEU A 63 14.07 8.78 17.68
C LEU A 63 14.16 10.08 18.47
N SER A 64 14.94 10.10 19.55
CA SER A 64 15.19 11.32 20.35
C SER A 64 15.82 12.41 19.49
N ARG A 65 16.91 12.09 18.77
CA ARG A 65 17.60 13.04 17.88
C ARG A 65 16.72 13.57 16.74
N LEU A 66 15.78 12.76 16.24
CA LEU A 66 14.85 13.17 15.19
C LEU A 66 13.76 14.09 15.75
N ARG A 67 13.23 13.78 16.95
CA ARG A 67 12.28 14.64 17.67
C ARG A 67 12.89 16.01 17.99
N ASP A 68 14.14 16.05 18.44
CA ASP A 68 14.87 17.30 18.70
C ASP A 68 15.02 18.19 17.45
N LYS A 69 14.95 17.59 16.26
CA LYS A 69 14.98 18.29 14.96
C LYS A 69 13.59 18.63 14.42
N GLY A 70 12.53 18.35 15.18
CA GLY A 70 11.14 18.59 14.78
C GLY A 70 10.59 17.55 13.79
N VAL A 71 11.18 16.36 13.72
CA VAL A 71 10.65 15.27 12.88
C VAL A 71 9.63 14.47 13.68
N GLU A 72 8.42 14.38 13.14
CA GLU A 72 7.34 13.56 13.68
C GLU A 72 7.32 12.19 13.00
N LEU A 73 7.24 11.12 13.79
CA LEU A 73 7.21 9.74 13.33
C LEU A 73 6.14 8.96 14.11
N SER A 74 5.57 7.97 13.45
CA SER A 74 4.67 6.97 14.04
C SER A 74 5.23 5.58 13.77
N GLU A 75 5.22 4.71 14.77
CA GLU A 75 5.70 3.33 14.64
C GLU A 75 4.85 2.50 13.67
N ILE A 76 5.50 1.61 12.92
CA ILE A 76 4.83 0.61 12.11
C ILE A 76 4.56 -0.62 12.99
N PRO A 77 3.28 -0.99 13.23
CA PRO A 77 2.93 -1.99 14.27
C PRO A 77 3.55 -3.38 14.11
N TRP A 78 3.95 -3.75 12.91
CA TRP A 78 4.53 -5.05 12.59
C TRP A 78 6.04 -5.00 12.32
N LEU A 79 6.68 -3.84 12.51
CA LEU A 79 8.11 -3.66 12.26
C LEU A 79 8.76 -2.86 13.39
N GLU A 80 9.49 -3.55 14.27
CA GLU A 80 10.16 -2.95 15.44
C GLU A 80 11.17 -1.83 15.12
N THR A 81 11.64 -1.76 13.86
CA THR A 81 12.63 -0.77 13.42
C THR A 81 12.05 0.27 12.46
N GLY A 82 10.72 0.32 12.30
CA GLY A 82 10.03 1.12 11.28
C GLY A 82 8.93 2.02 11.82
#